data_AF-A0A0G2FVZ3-F1
#
_entry.id   AF-A0A0G2FVZ3-F1
#
_cell.length_a   1.000
_cell.length_b   1.000
_cell.length_c   1.000
_cell.angle_alpha   90.00
_cell.angle_beta   90.00
_cell.angle_gamma   90.00
#
_symmetry.space_group_name_H-M   'P 1'
#
loop_
_entity.id
_entity.type
_entity.pdbx_description
1 polymer ?
#
loop_
_entity_poly.entity_id
_entity_poly.type
_entity_poly.pdbx_seq_one_letter_code
_entity_poly.pdbx_strand_id
1 'polypeptide(L)'
;MGREKKTALAAATAGKTAKERHQRAGRDSNAWTAPVRTDLIALPEKNITSKHKSYFQVFENHDKKEKKLEFQITTDKTPPPGFDFVPIGNPELTKACKDLSRERDAMIFIVCTAKDANANKLALQMSRTGHHVRRTIVEEARAQIGEEDASTASNSGEPEPIPDTQEEYNTQADAALRDLFPRIPNTDRQMIIEHAFKKVSTRCSEKQGSIVNVIV
;
A
#
# COMPACT_ATOMS: atom_id res chain seq x y z
N MET A 1 42.40 -20.24 63.41
CA MET A 1 41.01 -20.16 63.89
C MET A 1 40.46 -18.80 63.42
N GLY A 2 39.86 -18.62 62.24
CA GLY A 2 38.85 -19.42 61.58
C GLY A 2 37.46 -18.80 61.87
N ARG A 3 36.87 -18.10 60.89
CA ARG A 3 35.43 -17.82 60.71
C ARG A 3 35.21 -16.79 59.59
N GLU A 4 34.26 -16.87 58.66
CA GLU A 4 33.71 -17.93 57.81
C GLU A 4 33.30 -17.24 56.50
N LYS A 5 33.30 -17.96 55.38
CA LYS A 5 32.83 -17.49 54.08
C LYS A 5 31.31 -17.40 54.09
N LYS A 6 30.73 -16.28 53.64
CA LYS A 6 29.33 -16.22 53.17
C LYS A 6 29.28 -15.79 51.70
N THR A 7 29.12 -16.83 50.89
CA THR A 7 28.41 -16.94 49.61
C THR A 7 27.87 -15.67 48.96
N ALA A 8 28.39 -15.41 47.75
CA ALA A 8 27.81 -14.54 46.75
C ALA A 8 26.45 -15.07 46.27
N LEU A 9 25.46 -14.19 46.14
CA LEU A 9 24.38 -14.37 45.16
C LEU A 9 24.61 -13.36 44.03
N ALA A 10 24.86 -13.91 42.85
CA ALA A 10 25.23 -13.19 41.64
C ALA A 10 24.08 -12.28 41.18
N ALA A 11 24.29 -10.97 41.25
CA ALA A 11 23.58 -10.04 40.37
C ALA A 11 24.03 -10.36 38.94
N ALA A 12 23.11 -10.84 38.11
CA ALA A 12 23.31 -11.08 36.69
C ALA A 12 24.01 -9.87 36.07
N THR A 13 25.25 -10.09 35.65
CA THR A 13 26.14 -9.08 35.12
C THR A 13 25.52 -8.45 33.88
N ALA A 14 24.98 -7.24 34.04
CA ALA A 14 24.84 -6.32 32.93
C ALA A 14 26.20 -6.24 32.24
N GLY A 15 26.27 -6.64 30.96
CA GLY A 15 27.50 -6.71 30.18
C GLY A 15 28.35 -5.46 30.40
N LYS A 16 29.55 -5.66 30.95
CA LYS A 16 30.37 -4.58 31.54
C LYS A 16 31.09 -3.74 30.47
N THR A 17 30.86 -3.99 29.18
CA THR A 17 31.54 -3.24 28.11
C THR A 17 30.62 -2.93 26.93
N ALA A 18 30.79 -1.74 26.34
CA ALA A 18 30.05 -1.31 25.14
C ALA A 18 30.26 -2.26 23.95
N LYS A 19 31.45 -2.87 23.86
CA LYS A 19 31.81 -3.87 22.86
C LYS A 19 30.96 -5.15 22.96
N GLU A 20 30.60 -5.55 24.17
CA GLU A 20 29.77 -6.73 24.44
C GLU A 20 28.29 -6.51 24.09
N ARG A 21 27.78 -5.26 24.24
CA ARG A 21 26.43 -4.90 23.77
C ARG A 21 26.31 -4.93 22.25
N HIS A 22 27.34 -4.48 21.54
CA HIS A 22 27.32 -4.44 20.07
C HIS A 22 27.39 -5.83 19.43
N GLN A 23 28.10 -6.78 20.07
CA GLN A 23 28.18 -8.19 19.63
C GLN A 23 26.83 -8.92 19.73
N ARG A 24 25.93 -8.49 20.62
CA ARG A 24 24.62 -9.14 20.80
C ARG A 24 23.60 -8.77 19.72
N ALA A 25 23.76 -7.61 19.07
CA ALA A 25 22.90 -7.18 17.96
C ALA A 25 23.15 -7.98 16.66
N GLY A 26 24.29 -8.66 16.56
CA GLY A 26 24.67 -9.46 15.40
C GLY A 26 24.30 -10.94 15.48
N ARG A 27 23.63 -11.40 16.54
CA ARG A 27 23.12 -12.77 16.61
C ARG A 27 21.65 -12.80 16.23
N ASP A 28 21.34 -13.72 15.33
CA ASP A 28 20.02 -14.19 14.92
C ASP A 28 19.46 -13.51 13.66
N SER A 29 20.16 -13.67 12.52
CA SER A 29 19.61 -13.41 11.18
C SER A 29 18.34 -14.22 10.86
N ASN A 30 18.08 -15.31 11.62
CA ASN A 30 16.92 -16.18 11.48
C ASN A 30 15.87 -16.01 12.59
N ALA A 31 15.96 -14.96 13.42
CA ALA A 31 14.97 -14.70 14.48
C ALA A 31 13.54 -14.52 13.95
N TRP A 32 13.38 -14.07 12.70
CA TRP A 32 12.07 -13.85 12.07
C TRP A 32 11.34 -15.14 11.67
N THR A 33 12.06 -16.26 11.53
CA THR A 33 11.51 -17.59 11.17
C THR A 33 11.18 -18.47 12.38
N ALA A 34 11.48 -18.02 13.60
CA ALA A 34 11.20 -18.80 14.79
C ALA A 34 9.69 -18.75 15.13
N PRO A 35 9.04 -19.90 15.42
CA PRO A 35 7.65 -19.90 15.86
C PRO A 35 7.50 -19.06 17.12
N VAL A 36 6.49 -18.18 17.13
CA VAL A 36 6.18 -17.29 18.24
C VAL A 36 5.94 -18.15 19.48
N ARG A 37 6.77 -18.01 20.50
CA ARG A 37 6.57 -18.69 21.78
C ARG A 37 5.27 -18.16 22.40
N THR A 38 4.32 -19.04 22.67
CA THR A 38 3.02 -18.74 23.29
C THR A 38 3.12 -18.28 24.75
N ASP A 39 4.30 -18.44 25.37
CA ASP A 39 4.47 -18.30 26.81
C ASP A 39 5.11 -16.95 27.20
N LEU A 40 4.90 -15.92 26.38
CA LEU A 40 5.42 -14.57 26.62
C LEU A 40 4.57 -13.86 27.68
N ILE A 41 5.05 -13.87 28.92
CA ILE A 41 4.47 -13.07 30.00
C ILE A 41 5.03 -11.64 29.87
N ALA A 42 4.14 -10.67 29.64
CA ALA A 42 4.52 -9.26 29.59
C ALA A 42 5.17 -8.85 30.92
N LEU A 43 6.37 -8.27 30.86
CA LEU A 43 6.95 -7.63 32.03
C LEU A 43 6.04 -6.46 32.44
N PRO A 44 5.81 -6.23 33.75
CA PRO A 44 5.00 -5.12 34.22
C PRO A 44 5.53 -3.80 33.67
N GLU A 45 4.62 -2.90 33.27
CA GLU A 45 4.97 -1.60 32.71
C GLU A 45 5.91 -0.86 33.67
N LYS A 46 7.12 -0.59 33.17
CA LYS A 46 8.09 0.22 33.90
C LYS A 46 7.57 1.64 33.80
N ASN A 47 7.17 2.24 34.92
CA ASN A 47 6.89 3.66 35.01
C ASN A 47 8.21 4.43 34.78
N ILE A 48 8.56 4.64 33.51
CA ILE A 48 9.73 5.43 33.12
C ILE A 48 9.39 6.88 33.42
N THR A 49 9.92 7.40 34.52
CA THR A 49 9.78 8.81 34.90
C THR A 49 10.65 9.67 33.99
N SER A 50 10.14 9.95 32.79
CA SER A 50 10.71 10.95 31.90
C SER A 50 10.67 12.32 32.59
N LYS A 51 11.81 13.02 32.66
CA LYS A 51 11.86 14.43 33.09
C LYS A 51 11.11 15.35 32.12
N HIS A 52 10.89 14.90 30.89
CA HIS A 52 10.15 15.63 29.87
C HIS A 52 8.66 15.32 30.00
N LYS A 53 7.88 16.36 30.33
CA LYS A 53 6.42 16.32 30.29
C LYS A 53 5.98 16.54 28.84
N SER A 54 5.47 15.50 28.18
CA SER A 54 4.75 15.66 26.92
C SER A 54 3.32 16.06 27.21
N TYR A 55 2.92 17.24 26.76
CA TYR A 55 1.53 17.68 26.80
C TYR A 55 0.87 17.24 25.50
N PHE A 56 -0.18 16.43 25.61
CA PHE A 56 -1.04 16.10 24.48
C PHE A 56 -2.30 16.94 24.61
N GLN A 57 -2.47 17.89 23.69
CA GLN A 57 -3.72 18.63 23.55
C GLN A 57 -4.59 17.89 22.54
N VAL A 58 -5.58 17.17 23.05
CA VAL A 58 -6.58 16.52 22.21
C VAL A 58 -7.58 17.60 21.80
N PHE A 59 -7.49 18.05 20.55
CA PHE A 59 -8.52 18.90 19.96
C PHE A 59 -9.65 18.02 19.42
N GLU A 60 -10.85 18.21 19.92
CA GLU A 60 -12.06 17.60 19.39
C GLU A 60 -12.49 18.39 18.15
N ASN A 61 -12.06 17.92 16.97
CA ASN A 61 -12.54 18.47 15.71
C ASN A 61 -14.01 18.10 15.52
N HIS A 62 -14.92 19.02 15.84
CA HIS A 62 -16.35 18.95 15.53
C HIS A 62 -16.63 18.94 14.01
N ASP A 63 -15.63 19.21 13.16
CA ASP A 63 -15.72 19.10 11.70
C ASP A 63 -15.60 17.65 11.19
N LYS A 64 -15.31 16.68 12.08
CA LYS A 64 -15.38 15.27 11.72
C LYS A 64 -16.85 14.90 11.61
N LYS A 65 -17.37 14.86 10.37
CA LYS A 65 -18.67 14.28 10.00
C LYS A 65 -19.12 13.23 11.02
N GLU A 66 -20.00 13.61 11.95
CA GLU A 66 -20.28 12.84 13.19
C GLU A 66 -20.83 11.43 12.91
N LYS A 67 -21.31 11.23 11.69
CA LYS A 67 -21.90 9.98 11.21
C LYS A 67 -20.83 9.05 10.66
N LYS A 68 -20.51 8.01 11.43
CA LYS A 68 -19.65 6.91 11.00
C LYS A 68 -20.38 6.14 9.88
N LEU A 69 -19.69 5.93 8.76
CA LEU A 69 -20.21 5.13 7.66
C LEU A 69 -20.33 3.67 8.07
N GLU A 70 -21.52 3.11 7.98
CA GLU A 70 -21.73 1.67 8.16
C GLU A 70 -21.27 0.92 6.91
N PHE A 71 -20.42 -0.09 7.11
CA PHE A 71 -19.94 -0.93 6.02
C PHE A 71 -19.90 -2.41 6.41
N GLN A 72 -20.20 -3.27 5.44
CA GLN A 72 -20.03 -4.72 5.55
C GLN A 72 -19.10 -5.20 4.44
N ILE A 73 -18.34 -6.27 4.68
CA ILE A 73 -17.49 -6.89 3.67
C ILE A 73 -18.24 -8.06 3.06
N THR A 74 -18.30 -8.13 1.73
CA THR A 74 -19.02 -9.14 0.97
C THR A 74 -18.12 -9.72 -0.12
N THR A 75 -18.21 -11.03 -0.35
CA THR A 75 -17.42 -11.71 -1.39
C THR A 75 -18.13 -11.75 -2.75
N ASP A 76 -19.43 -11.49 -2.76
CA ASP A 76 -20.26 -11.53 -3.97
C ASP A 76 -19.99 -10.34 -4.88
N LYS A 77 -19.59 -10.63 -6.11
CA LYS A 77 -19.36 -9.63 -7.16
C LYS A 77 -20.66 -9.08 -7.75
N THR A 78 -21.76 -9.83 -7.65
CA THR A 78 -23.07 -9.41 -8.12
C THR A 78 -23.69 -8.45 -7.11
N PRO A 79 -24.05 -7.22 -7.52
CA PRO A 79 -24.65 -6.26 -6.59
C PRO A 79 -26.04 -6.75 -6.14
N PRO A 80 -26.38 -6.61 -4.84
CA PRO A 80 -27.74 -6.86 -4.36
C PRO A 80 -28.76 -5.95 -5.07
N PRO A 81 -30.05 -6.36 -5.18
CA PRO A 81 -31.09 -5.54 -5.79
C PRO A 81 -31.15 -4.13 -5.17
N GLY A 82 -31.06 -3.09 -6.00
CA GLY A 82 -31.04 -1.69 -5.56
C GLY A 82 -29.64 -1.10 -5.28
N PHE A 83 -28.59 -1.91 -5.42
CA PHE A 83 -27.19 -1.46 -5.39
C PHE A 83 -26.58 -1.52 -6.79
N ASP A 84 -25.64 -0.62 -7.04
CA ASP A 84 -24.77 -0.65 -8.20
C ASP A 84 -23.33 -0.87 -7.75
N PHE A 85 -22.58 -1.61 -8.57
CA PHE A 85 -21.19 -1.93 -8.30
C PHE A 85 -20.28 -0.80 -8.78
N VAL A 86 -19.45 -0.29 -7.86
CA VAL A 86 -18.43 0.74 -8.11
C VAL A 86 -17.04 0.10 -8.04
N PRO A 87 -16.33 -0.05 -9.17
CA PRO A 87 -14.99 -0.62 -9.18
C PRO A 87 -13.96 0.32 -8.52
N ILE A 88 -12.87 -0.26 -8.01
CA ILE A 88 -11.72 0.53 -7.58
C ILE A 88 -10.97 1.01 -8.81
N GLY A 89 -10.73 2.32 -8.89
CA GLY A 89 -10.03 2.96 -10.00
C GLY A 89 -10.25 4.46 -10.04
N ASN A 90 -11.47 4.90 -9.68
CA ASN A 90 -11.83 6.32 -9.66
C ASN A 90 -11.93 6.81 -8.21
N PRO A 91 -10.88 7.48 -7.68
CA PRO A 91 -10.85 7.93 -6.29
C PRO A 91 -11.90 9.02 -6.03
N GLU A 92 -12.16 9.90 -7.01
CA GLU A 92 -13.15 10.97 -6.89
C GLU A 92 -14.56 10.41 -6.72
N LEU A 93 -14.98 9.51 -7.61
CA LEU A 93 -16.29 8.85 -7.54
C LEU A 93 -16.42 8.03 -6.26
N THR A 94 -15.39 7.27 -5.89
CA THR A 94 -15.41 6.49 -4.65
C THR A 94 -15.52 7.39 -3.41
N LYS A 95 -14.87 8.56 -3.42
CA LYS A 95 -14.93 9.55 -2.33
C LYS A 95 -16.31 10.18 -2.25
N ALA A 96 -16.87 10.66 -3.36
CA ALA A 96 -18.22 11.23 -3.41
C ALA A 96 -19.28 10.21 -2.98
N CYS A 97 -19.21 8.97 -3.48
CA CYS A 97 -20.12 7.90 -3.04
C CYS A 97 -20.05 7.64 -1.53
N LYS A 98 -18.84 7.61 -0.95
CA LYS A 98 -18.67 7.43 0.51
C LYS A 98 -19.17 8.64 1.31
N ASP A 99 -18.98 9.84 0.79
CA ASP A 99 -19.43 11.07 1.41
C ASP A 99 -20.96 11.17 1.42
N LEU A 100 -21.62 10.91 0.28
CA LEU A 100 -23.08 10.85 0.17
C LEU A 100 -23.68 9.71 0.99
N SER A 101 -23.01 8.56 1.04
CA SER A 101 -23.47 7.45 1.88
C SER A 101 -23.44 7.77 3.38
N ARG A 102 -22.51 8.63 3.83
CA ARG A 102 -22.49 9.14 5.21
C ARG A 102 -23.60 10.15 5.47
N GLU A 103 -23.92 10.97 4.48
CA GLU A 103 -24.97 11.99 4.60
C GLU A 103 -26.37 11.36 4.66
N ARG A 104 -26.59 10.31 3.86
CA ARG A 104 -27.86 9.59 3.78
C ARG A 104 -27.98 8.41 4.75
N ASP A 105 -26.99 8.22 5.64
CA ASP A 105 -26.90 7.06 6.56
C ASP A 105 -27.15 5.73 5.85
N ALA A 106 -26.56 5.56 4.66
CA ALA A 106 -26.68 4.35 3.86
C ALA A 106 -25.49 3.42 4.09
N MET A 107 -25.78 2.12 4.26
CA MET A 107 -24.76 1.09 4.38
C MET A 107 -24.11 0.81 3.01
N ILE A 108 -22.78 0.66 2.99
CA ILE A 108 -22.03 0.23 1.80
C ILE A 108 -21.49 -1.18 1.98
N PHE A 109 -21.37 -1.92 0.89
CA PHE A 109 -20.64 -3.20 0.91
C PHE A 109 -19.27 -3.03 0.27
N ILE A 110 -18.24 -3.57 0.89
CA ILE A 110 -16.90 -3.64 0.34
C ILE A 110 -16.75 -5.01 -0.31
N VAL A 111 -16.50 -5.02 -1.62
CA VAL A 111 -16.38 -6.26 -2.40
C VAL A 111 -14.94 -6.74 -2.36
N CYS A 112 -14.73 -7.94 -1.83
CA CYS A 112 -13.43 -8.59 -1.76
C CYS A 112 -13.46 -9.90 -2.57
N THR A 113 -12.37 -10.22 -3.27
CA THR A 113 -12.25 -11.50 -4.00
C THR A 113 -11.45 -12.56 -3.24
N ALA A 114 -11.31 -12.40 -1.93
CA ALA A 114 -10.68 -13.41 -1.10
C ALA A 114 -11.47 -14.73 -1.22
N LYS A 115 -10.75 -15.83 -1.47
CA LYS A 115 -11.35 -17.16 -1.65
C LYS A 115 -11.89 -17.75 -0.34
N ASP A 116 -11.50 -17.20 0.81
CA ASP A 116 -11.84 -17.71 2.13
C ASP A 116 -12.75 -16.75 2.89
N ALA A 117 -13.91 -17.22 3.35
CA ALA A 117 -14.83 -16.45 4.20
C ALA A 117 -14.20 -16.02 5.54
N ASN A 118 -13.14 -16.72 5.97
CA ASN A 118 -12.34 -16.43 7.17
C ASN A 118 -10.96 -15.83 6.82
N ALA A 119 -10.83 -15.17 5.67
CA ALA A 119 -9.58 -14.53 5.28
C ALA A 119 -9.12 -13.52 6.36
N ASN A 120 -7.83 -13.56 6.70
CA ASN A 120 -7.21 -12.59 7.61
C ASN A 120 -7.55 -11.15 7.19
N LYS A 121 -7.72 -10.25 8.15
CA LYS A 121 -8.06 -8.84 7.92
C LYS A 121 -7.20 -8.17 6.83
N LEU A 122 -5.92 -8.53 6.76
CA LEU A 122 -4.99 -8.08 5.73
C LEU A 122 -5.37 -8.58 4.33
N ALA A 123 -5.70 -9.87 4.20
CA ALA A 123 -6.08 -10.45 2.91
C ALA A 123 -7.36 -9.83 2.34
N LEU A 124 -8.33 -9.51 3.19
CA LEU A 124 -9.53 -8.76 2.79
C LEU A 124 -9.20 -7.35 2.28
N GLN A 125 -8.24 -6.68 2.92
CA GLN A 125 -7.79 -5.35 2.47
C GLN A 125 -7.03 -5.41 1.13
N MET A 126 -6.18 -6.42 0.93
CA MET A 126 -5.37 -6.58 -0.28
C MET A 126 -6.20 -7.06 -1.49
N SER A 127 -7.27 -7.81 -1.26
CA SER A 127 -8.14 -8.37 -2.31
C SER A 127 -9.41 -7.56 -2.56
N ARG A 128 -9.41 -6.28 -2.18
CA ARG A 128 -10.55 -5.39 -2.43
C ARG A 128 -10.67 -5.11 -3.93
N THR A 129 -11.88 -5.25 -4.47
CA THR A 129 -12.14 -5.05 -5.91
C THR A 129 -13.12 -3.92 -6.20
N GLY A 130 -14.02 -3.61 -5.27
CA GLY A 130 -15.03 -2.59 -5.48
C GLY A 130 -15.87 -2.34 -4.25
N HIS A 131 -16.96 -1.60 -4.46
CA HIS A 131 -17.97 -1.32 -3.44
C HIS A 131 -19.35 -1.49 -4.07
N HIS A 132 -20.30 -2.07 -3.34
CA HIS A 132 -21.71 -1.95 -3.69
C HIS A 132 -22.28 -0.75 -2.95
N VAL A 133 -22.79 0.20 -3.71
CA VAL A 133 -23.39 1.44 -3.22
C VAL A 133 -24.81 1.52 -3.76
N ARG A 134 -25.75 2.11 -3.02
CA ARG A 134 -27.13 2.28 -3.51
C ARG A 134 -27.14 3.06 -4.83
N ARG A 135 -27.95 2.61 -5.78
CA ARG A 135 -28.07 3.22 -7.12
C ARG A 135 -28.27 4.74 -7.06
N THR A 136 -29.18 5.21 -6.22
CA THR A 136 -29.49 6.64 -6.07
C THR A 136 -28.28 7.47 -5.67
N ILE A 137 -27.39 6.92 -4.84
CA ILE A 137 -26.17 7.60 -4.39
C ILE A 137 -25.12 7.62 -5.50
N VAL A 138 -25.03 6.56 -6.29
CA VAL A 138 -24.10 6.51 -7.43
C VAL A 138 -24.50 7.52 -8.50
N GLU A 139 -25.78 7.65 -8.78
CA GLU A 139 -26.33 8.64 -9.72
C GLU A 139 -26.07 10.07 -9.23
N GLU A 140 -26.38 10.37 -7.97
CA GLU A 140 -26.07 11.67 -7.35
C GLU A 140 -24.56 11.97 -7.34
N ALA A 141 -23.71 10.98 -7.02
CA ALA A 141 -22.26 11.15 -7.02
C ALA A 141 -21.72 11.48 -8.42
N ARG A 142 -22.25 10.84 -9.47
CA ARG A 142 -21.90 11.14 -10.86
C ARG A 142 -22.36 12.53 -11.26
N ALA A 143 -23.56 12.94 -10.85
CA ALA A 143 -24.05 14.29 -11.10
C ALA A 143 -23.19 15.37 -10.39
N GLN A 144 -22.67 15.08 -9.19
CA GLN A 144 -21.82 16.01 -8.44
C GLN A 144 -20.41 16.18 -9.02
N ILE A 145 -19.84 15.11 -9.54
CA ILE A 145 -18.50 15.15 -10.18
C ILE A 145 -18.62 15.70 -11.61
N GLY A 146 -19.82 15.66 -12.19
CA GLY A 146 -20.04 15.93 -13.61
C GLY A 146 -19.65 14.70 -14.44
N GLU A 147 -20.23 14.58 -15.63
CA GLU A 147 -19.66 13.72 -16.68
C GLU A 147 -18.29 14.28 -17.10
N GLU A 148 -17.27 14.17 -16.24
CA GLU A 148 -16.03 13.65 -16.77
C GLU A 148 -16.36 12.20 -17.10
N ASP A 149 -16.63 11.95 -18.38
CA ASP A 149 -16.42 10.66 -19.02
C ASP A 149 -15.32 9.94 -18.21
N ALA A 150 -15.49 8.73 -17.70
CA ALA A 150 -15.51 7.52 -18.52
C ALA A 150 -14.59 7.55 -19.77
N SER A 151 -13.75 8.57 -19.97
CA SER A 151 -12.68 8.61 -20.93
C SER A 151 -11.56 7.79 -20.31
N THR A 152 -11.62 6.51 -20.66
CA THR A 152 -10.46 5.64 -20.77
C THR A 152 -9.74 5.33 -19.45
N ALA A 153 -10.42 4.59 -18.57
CA ALA A 153 -9.85 3.27 -18.34
C ALA A 153 -9.94 2.56 -19.68
N SER A 154 -8.86 2.68 -20.47
CA SER A 154 -8.60 1.86 -21.63
C SER A 154 -8.72 0.40 -21.18
N ASN A 155 -9.92 -0.13 -21.32
CA ASN A 155 -10.17 -1.57 -21.37
C ASN A 155 -9.69 -2.13 -22.72
N SER A 156 -8.94 -1.37 -23.52
CA SER A 156 -7.91 -1.92 -24.38
C SER A 156 -6.65 -2.07 -23.53
N GLY A 157 -6.20 -3.31 -23.30
CA GLY A 157 -4.84 -3.58 -22.82
C GLY A 157 -3.77 -3.17 -23.85
N GLU A 158 -3.97 -2.05 -24.53
CA GLU A 158 -2.98 -1.42 -25.38
C GLU A 158 -2.17 -0.46 -24.51
N PRO A 159 -0.88 -0.75 -24.27
CA PRO A 159 0.00 0.21 -23.64
C PRO A 159 -0.01 1.51 -24.45
N GLU A 160 0.12 2.65 -23.76
CA GLU A 160 0.34 3.93 -24.44
C GLU A 160 1.41 3.76 -25.53
N PRO A 161 1.17 4.29 -26.75
CA PRO A 161 2.11 4.12 -27.85
C PRO A 161 3.46 4.68 -27.43
N ILE A 162 4.52 3.89 -27.64
CA ILE A 162 5.89 4.33 -27.35
C ILE A 162 6.18 5.53 -28.26
N PRO A 163 6.51 6.72 -27.72
CA PRO A 163 6.76 7.90 -28.54
C PRO A 163 7.93 7.68 -29.51
N ASP A 164 7.82 8.23 -30.72
CA ASP A 164 8.80 8.01 -31.79
C ASP A 164 10.12 8.76 -31.57
N THR A 165 10.04 9.92 -30.89
CA THR A 165 11.17 10.81 -30.64
C THR A 165 11.83 10.53 -29.29
N GLN A 166 13.17 10.61 -29.25
CA GLN A 166 13.94 10.38 -28.03
C GLN A 166 13.67 11.46 -26.97
N GLU A 167 13.36 12.69 -27.39
CA GLU A 167 13.11 13.82 -26.49
C GLU A 167 11.80 13.66 -25.71
N GLU A 168 10.73 13.21 -26.36
CA GLU A 168 9.46 12.90 -25.70
C GLU A 168 9.61 11.74 -24.73
N TYR A 169 10.34 10.68 -25.11
CA TYR A 169 10.64 9.54 -24.24
C TYR A 169 11.43 9.97 -22.98
N ASN A 170 12.44 10.83 -23.16
CA ASN A 170 13.22 11.38 -22.04
C ASN A 170 12.36 12.26 -21.11
N THR A 171 11.44 13.04 -21.68
CA THR A 171 10.55 13.93 -20.91
C THR A 171 9.55 13.12 -20.07
N GLN A 172 8.99 12.06 -20.65
CA GLN A 172 8.11 11.13 -19.94
C GLN A 172 8.86 10.40 -18.83
N ALA A 173 10.09 9.95 -19.09
CA ALA A 173 10.94 9.31 -18.08
C ALA A 173 11.32 10.28 -16.93
N ASP A 174 11.64 11.54 -17.22
CA ASP A 174 11.92 12.56 -16.19
C ASP A 174 10.70 12.85 -15.31
N ALA A 175 9.51 12.93 -15.91
CA ALA A 175 8.26 13.12 -15.18
C ALA A 175 8.00 11.95 -14.22
N ALA A 176 8.13 10.71 -14.70
CA ALA A 176 7.97 9.51 -13.87
C ALA A 176 9.01 9.43 -12.74
N LEU A 177 10.27 9.78 -13.02
CA LEU A 177 11.32 9.79 -12.00
C LEU A 177 11.08 10.83 -10.90
N ARG A 178 10.51 12.01 -11.24
CA ARG A 178 10.14 13.02 -10.24
C ARG A 178 9.00 12.55 -9.33
N ASP A 179 8.04 11.83 -9.89
CA ASP A 179 6.89 11.29 -9.14
C ASP A 179 7.31 10.15 -8.21
N LEU A 180 8.09 9.19 -8.74
CA LEU A 180 8.54 8.02 -7.99
C LEU A 180 9.64 8.34 -6.98
N PHE A 181 10.51 9.30 -7.28
CA PHE A 181 11.64 9.68 -6.42
C PHE A 181 11.68 11.19 -6.15
N PRO A 182 10.80 11.72 -5.26
CA PRO A 182 10.69 13.16 -5.00
C PRO A 182 11.97 13.82 -4.45
N ARG A 183 12.93 13.01 -3.97
CA ARG A 183 14.16 13.47 -3.29
C ARG A 183 15.44 13.25 -4.09
N ILE A 184 15.33 12.77 -5.32
CA ILE A 184 16.49 12.55 -6.19
C ILE A 184 17.04 13.88 -6.73
N PRO A 185 18.36 14.11 -6.71
CA PRO A 185 18.97 15.32 -7.28
C PRO A 185 18.86 15.37 -8.81
N ASN A 186 18.90 16.58 -9.38
CA ASN A 186 18.70 16.79 -10.83
C ASN A 186 19.79 16.14 -11.69
N THR A 187 21.04 16.17 -11.23
CA THR A 187 22.18 15.55 -11.91
C THR A 187 21.95 14.06 -12.12
N ASP A 188 21.49 13.36 -11.08
CA ASP A 188 21.35 11.91 -11.10
C ASP A 188 20.16 11.50 -11.98
N ARG A 189 19.07 12.28 -11.99
CA ARG A 189 17.96 12.04 -12.94
C ARG A 189 18.41 12.14 -14.38
N GLN A 190 19.12 13.20 -14.74
CA GLN A 190 19.60 13.41 -16.11
C GLN A 190 20.52 12.26 -16.54
N MET A 191 21.45 11.85 -15.67
CA MET A 191 22.30 10.69 -15.95
C MET A 191 21.50 9.40 -16.13
N ILE A 192 20.49 9.14 -15.29
CA ILE A 192 19.65 7.95 -15.41
C ILE A 192 18.87 7.97 -16.74
N ILE A 193 18.30 9.10 -17.12
CA ILE A 193 17.56 9.26 -18.38
C ILE A 193 18.47 9.01 -19.58
N GLU A 194 19.66 9.61 -19.60
CA GLU A 194 20.62 9.47 -20.71
C GLU A 194 21.15 8.06 -20.91
N HIS A 195 21.29 7.28 -19.82
CA HIS A 195 21.93 5.96 -19.87
C HIS A 195 20.93 4.81 -19.88
N ALA A 196 19.84 4.88 -19.11
CA ALA A 196 18.88 3.80 -18.98
C ALA A 196 17.76 3.86 -20.02
N PHE A 197 17.42 5.06 -20.51
CA PHE A 197 16.29 5.30 -21.41
C PHE A 197 16.72 5.67 -22.83
N LYS A 198 17.98 5.39 -23.21
CA LYS A 198 18.46 5.61 -24.58
C LYS A 198 17.88 4.55 -25.52
N LYS A 199 17.18 4.98 -26.58
CA LYS A 199 16.65 4.09 -27.63
C LYS A 199 17.83 3.36 -28.28
N VAL A 200 17.97 2.08 -27.97
CA VAL A 200 18.98 1.23 -28.59
C VAL A 200 18.50 0.96 -30.02
N SER A 201 19.17 1.54 -31.01
CA SER A 201 18.93 1.15 -32.40
C SER A 201 19.26 -0.34 -32.52
N THR A 202 18.22 -1.15 -32.69
CA THR A 202 18.33 -2.56 -33.01
C THR A 202 19.06 -2.71 -34.35
N ARG A 203 20.39 -2.84 -34.31
CA ARG A 203 21.09 -3.62 -35.32
C ARG A 203 20.83 -5.10 -35.01
N CYS A 204 19.60 -5.54 -35.25
CA CYS A 204 19.27 -6.95 -35.41
C CYS A 204 19.00 -7.15 -36.90
N SER A 205 20.04 -7.55 -37.62
CA SER A 205 19.98 -7.92 -39.03
C SER A 205 19.06 -9.13 -39.23
N GLU A 206 18.07 -8.95 -40.10
CA GLU A 206 17.46 -9.91 -41.02
C GLU A 206 17.46 -11.39 -40.62
N LYS A 207 16.25 -11.90 -40.35
CA LYS A 207 15.81 -13.12 -41.02
C LYS A 207 14.57 -12.80 -41.82
N GLN A 208 14.74 -12.70 -43.12
CA GLN A 208 13.65 -12.62 -44.07
C GLN A 208 12.76 -13.85 -43.92
N GLY A 209 11.48 -13.59 -43.62
CA GLY A 209 10.43 -14.59 -43.71
C GLY A 209 10.28 -15.00 -45.18
N SER A 210 10.87 -16.13 -45.52
CA SER A 210 10.62 -16.77 -46.81
C SER A 210 9.18 -17.28 -46.82
N ILE A 211 8.34 -16.58 -47.57
CA ILE A 211 7.03 -17.02 -48.00
C ILE A 211 7.26 -18.27 -48.84
N VAL A 212 6.87 -19.44 -48.34
CA VAL A 212 6.70 -20.63 -49.18
C VAL A 212 5.22 -20.94 -49.22
N ASN A 213 4.61 -20.54 -50.33
CA ASN A 213 3.34 -21.08 -50.80
C ASN A 213 3.47 -22.60 -50.88
N VAL A 214 2.58 -23.32 -50.20
CA VAL A 214 2.23 -24.69 -50.56
C VAL A 214 0.76 -24.68 -50.92
N ILE A 215 0.50 -24.62 -52.22
CA ILE A 215 -0.74 -25.08 -52.84
C ILE A 215 -0.38 -26.40 -53.51
N VAL A 216 -1.01 -27.48 -53.03
CA VAL A 216 -1.73 -28.58 -53.72
C VAL A 216 -1.82 -29.73 -52.73
#